data_AF-A0A6A7LXF9-F1
#
_entry.id   AF-A0A6A7LXF9-F1
#
_cell.length_a   1.000
_cell.length_b   1.000
_cell.length_c   1.000
_cell.angle_alpha   90.00
_cell.angle_beta   90.00
_cell.angle_gamma   90.00
#
_symmetry.space_group_name_H-M   'P 1'
#
loop_
_entity.id
_entity.type
_entity.pdbx_description
1 polymer ?
#
loop_
_entity_poly.entity_id
_entity_poly.type
_entity_poly.pdbx_seq_one_letter_code
_entity_poly.pdbx_strand_id
1 'polypeptide(L)'
;MPRRLILLCAFLLMAEPAAADEVLLTNGDHLTGQVVSLAGGTLTFETPHGELRIVWTTVAGLVVDEPILVTTIGAEPAAARVAAGDVPGRAT
;
A
#
# COMPACT_ATOMS: atom_id res chain seq x y z
N MET A 1 39.45 8.85 19.16
CA MET A 1 38.53 9.18 18.06
C MET A 1 37.54 8.07 17.63
N PRO A 2 37.66 6.76 17.95
CA PRO A 2 36.72 5.76 17.41
C PRO A 2 35.34 5.76 18.07
N ARG A 3 35.24 6.23 19.33
CA ARG A 3 34.01 6.19 20.12
C ARG A 3 32.87 7.04 19.55
N ARG A 4 33.19 8.17 18.87
CA ARG A 4 32.19 9.00 18.17
C ARG A 4 31.75 8.37 16.85
N LEU A 5 32.64 7.66 16.16
CA LEU A 5 32.32 6.94 14.94
C LEU A 5 31.41 5.74 15.22
N ILE A 6 31.68 5.00 16.31
CA ILE A 6 30.85 3.88 16.77
C ILE A 6 29.43 4.35 17.13
N LEU A 7 29.30 5.50 17.80
CA LEU A 7 27.99 6.09 18.14
C LEU A 7 27.21 6.53 16.90
N LEU A 8 27.88 7.09 15.89
CA LEU A 8 27.25 7.49 14.64
C LEU A 8 26.75 6.28 13.84
N CYS A 9 27.56 5.22 13.76
CA CYS A 9 27.15 3.97 13.11
C CYS A 9 25.97 3.31 13.82
N ALA A 10 25.95 3.30 15.16
CA ALA A 10 24.85 2.72 15.92
C ALA A 10 23.51 3.46 15.70
N PHE A 11 23.55 4.77 15.46
CA PHE A 11 22.34 5.57 15.20
C PHE A 11 21.71 5.26 13.84
N LEU A 12 22.53 4.94 12.84
CA LEU A 12 22.06 4.60 11.48
C LEU A 12 21.34 3.25 11.41
N LEU A 13 21.60 2.32 12.36
CA LEU A 13 20.92 1.03 12.42
C LEU A 13 19.52 1.09 13.05
N MET A 14 19.11 2.23 13.61
CA MET A 14 17.80 2.42 14.25
C MET A 14 16.76 3.05 13.32
N ALA A 15 17.07 3.20 12.03
CA ALA A 15 16.07 3.61 11.05
C ALA A 15 15.16 2.41 10.74
N GLU A 16 13.97 2.37 11.36
CA GLU A 16 12.94 1.42 10.96
C GLU A 16 12.48 1.74 9.53
N PRO A 17 12.33 0.73 8.66
CA PRO A 17 11.67 0.93 7.38
C PRO A 17 10.24 1.40 7.67
N ALA A 18 9.90 2.59 7.17
CA ALA A 18 8.52 3.06 7.20
C ALA A 18 7.71 2.17 6.25
N ALA A 19 7.15 1.08 6.79
CA ALA A 19 6.21 0.21 6.08
C ALA A 19 4.91 0.99 5.91
N ALA A 20 4.65 1.43 4.70
CA ALA A 20 3.43 2.12 4.31
C ALA A 20 3.00 1.55 2.96
N ASP A 21 1.71 1.32 2.82
CA ASP A 21 1.13 0.90 1.56
C ASP A 21 1.31 2.00 0.52
N GLU A 22 1.51 1.60 -0.73
CA GLU A 22 1.71 2.51 -1.84
C GLU A 22 0.64 2.34 -2.91
N VAL A 23 0.08 3.46 -3.37
CA VAL A 23 -0.85 3.53 -4.50
C VAL A 23 -0.20 4.35 -5.61
N LEU A 24 -0.05 3.74 -6.78
CA LEU A 24 0.28 4.43 -8.02
C LEU A 24 -1.00 4.66 -8.82
N LEU A 25 -1.27 5.92 -9.17
CA LEU A 25 -2.42 6.31 -9.98
C LEU A 25 -2.06 6.39 -11.47
N THR A 26 -3.05 6.28 -12.34
CA THR A 26 -2.86 6.32 -13.80
C THR A 26 -2.38 7.68 -14.32
N ASN A 27 -2.52 8.75 -13.53
CA ASN A 27 -1.97 10.06 -13.82
C ASN A 27 -0.49 10.20 -13.39
N GLY A 28 0.09 9.18 -12.76
CA GLY A 28 1.47 9.18 -12.27
C GLY A 28 1.64 9.62 -10.82
N ASP A 29 0.54 9.90 -10.09
CA ASP A 29 0.64 10.25 -8.67
C ASP A 29 0.98 9.01 -7.83
N HIS A 30 1.89 9.20 -6.88
CA HIS A 30 2.27 8.20 -5.89
C HIS A 30 1.78 8.63 -4.51
N LEU A 31 0.98 7.79 -3.88
CA LEU A 31 0.44 8.01 -2.54
C LEU A 31 0.97 6.94 -1.60
N THR A 32 1.37 7.37 -0.40
CA THR A 32 1.85 6.49 0.68
C THR A 32 0.89 6.60 1.87
N GLY A 33 0.51 5.48 2.47
CA GLY A 33 -0.50 5.46 3.52
C GLY A 33 -0.87 4.05 3.93
N GLN A 34 -2.14 3.85 4.26
CA GLN A 34 -2.69 2.55 4.65
C GLN A 34 -3.95 2.25 3.84
N VAL A 35 -4.02 1.06 3.25
CA VAL A 35 -5.22 0.58 2.58
C VAL A 35 -6.21 0.08 3.63
N VAL A 36 -7.37 0.73 3.70
CA VAL A 36 -8.43 0.37 4.66
C VAL A 36 -9.38 -0.67 4.06
N SER A 37 -9.80 -0.46 2.80
CA SER A 37 -10.70 -1.40 2.13
C SER A 37 -10.74 -1.21 0.62
N LEU A 38 -11.06 -2.28 -0.10
CA LEU A 38 -11.45 -2.22 -1.51
C LEU A 38 -12.83 -2.86 -1.66
N ALA A 39 -13.84 -2.02 -1.89
CA ALA A 39 -15.24 -2.44 -1.99
C ALA A 39 -16.00 -1.61 -3.02
N GLY A 40 -16.88 -2.26 -3.79
CA GLY A 40 -17.75 -1.56 -4.75
C GLY A 40 -16.99 -0.72 -5.79
N GLY A 41 -15.76 -1.09 -6.14
CA GLY A 41 -14.91 -0.33 -7.08
C GLY A 41 -14.28 0.94 -6.49
N THR A 42 -14.32 1.13 -5.18
CA THR A 42 -13.66 2.24 -4.48
C THR A 42 -12.62 1.70 -3.50
N LEU A 43 -11.42 2.26 -3.56
CA LEU A 43 -10.33 2.04 -2.62
C LEU A 43 -10.39 3.14 -1.55
N THR A 44 -10.57 2.74 -0.30
CA THR A 44 -10.45 3.62 0.86
C THR A 44 -9.00 3.57 1.35
N PHE A 45 -8.33 4.70 1.32
CA PHE A 45 -6.90 4.83 1.61
C PHE A 45 -6.66 5.92 2.64
N GLU A 46 -6.10 5.57 3.79
CA GLU A 46 -5.83 6.50 4.88
C GLU A 46 -4.42 7.06 4.74
N THR A 47 -4.29 8.38 4.78
CA THR A 47 -3.01 9.09 4.72
C THR A 47 -2.85 9.94 5.98
N PRO A 48 -1.64 10.43 6.30
CA PRO A 48 -1.44 11.39 7.39
C PRO A 48 -2.28 12.68 7.26
N HIS A 49 -2.85 12.93 6.08
CA HIS A 49 -3.67 14.10 5.77
C HIS A 49 -5.17 13.79 5.75
N GLY A 50 -5.57 12.55 6.02
CA GLY A 50 -6.95 12.09 6.08
C GLY A 50 -7.25 10.89 5.19
N GLU A 51 -8.51 10.46 5.22
CA GLU A 51 -9.05 9.38 4.38
C GLU A 51 -9.30 9.87 2.94
N LEU A 52 -8.80 9.11 1.97
CA LEU A 52 -9.01 9.33 0.55
C LEU A 52 -9.83 8.18 -0.04
N ARG A 53 -10.83 8.51 -0.84
CA ARG A 53 -11.59 7.53 -1.64
C ARG A 53 -11.17 7.63 -3.09
N ILE A 54 -10.52 6.58 -3.56
CA ILE A 54 -9.93 6.48 -4.89
C ILE A 54 -10.77 5.53 -5.73
N VAL A 55 -11.15 5.94 -6.93
CA VAL A 55 -11.86 5.04 -7.86
C VAL A 55 -10.88 3.97 -8.33
N TRP A 56 -11.21 2.69 -8.19
CA TRP A 56 -10.29 1.59 -8.47
C TRP A 56 -9.76 1.61 -9.92
N THR A 57 -10.57 2.09 -10.87
CA THR A 57 -10.19 2.18 -12.28
C THR A 57 -9.06 3.19 -12.55
N THR A 58 -8.76 4.09 -11.60
CA THR A 58 -7.64 5.05 -11.70
C THR A 58 -6.39 4.56 -11.00
N VAL A 59 -6.42 3.38 -10.36
CA VAL A 59 -5.27 2.77 -9.72
C VAL A 59 -4.50 1.99 -10.78
N ALA A 60 -3.25 2.40 -11.01
CA ALA A 60 -2.32 1.72 -11.91
C ALA A 60 -1.49 0.65 -11.18
N GLY A 61 -1.25 0.81 -9.89
CA GLY A 61 -0.55 -0.15 -9.06
C GLY A 61 -0.88 0.01 -7.58
N LEU A 62 -0.88 -1.10 -6.86
CA LEU A 62 -1.08 -1.13 -5.41
C LEU A 62 -0.04 -2.06 -4.79
N VAL A 63 0.71 -1.55 -3.82
CA VAL A 63 1.63 -2.33 -2.98
C VAL A 63 1.08 -2.28 -1.56
N VAL A 64 0.83 -3.44 -0.98
CA VAL A 64 0.31 -3.60 0.38
C VAL A 64 1.26 -4.52 1.12
N ASP A 65 1.80 -4.06 2.25
CA ASP A 65 2.71 -4.87 3.06
C ASP A 65 1.92 -5.92 3.88
N GLU A 66 0.68 -5.57 4.25
CA GLU A 66 -0.22 -6.41 5.04
C GLU A 66 -1.45 -6.86 4.21
N PRO A 67 -1.94 -8.10 4.36
CA PRO A 67 -3.07 -8.58 3.57
C PRO A 67 -4.36 -7.81 3.90
N ILE A 68 -5.03 -7.30 2.87
CA ILE A 68 -6.30 -6.57 3.00
C ILE A 68 -7.51 -7.41 2.61
N LEU A 69 -8.65 -7.08 3.19
CA LEU A 69 -9.94 -7.67 2.82
C LEU A 69 -10.43 -7.05 1.51
N VAL A 70 -10.49 -7.86 0.45
CA VAL A 70 -11.10 -7.49 -0.83
C VAL A 70 -12.52 -8.03 -0.86
N THR A 71 -13.50 -7.15 -1.02
CA THR A 71 -14.91 -7.57 -1.20
C THR A 71 -15.32 -7.33 -2.66
N THR A 72 -15.32 -8.40 -3.44
CA THR A 72 -15.88 -8.40 -4.79
C THR A 72 -17.38 -8.64 -4.69
N ILE A 73 -18.19 -7.84 -5.39
CA ILE A 73 -19.65 -8.01 -5.41
C ILE A 73 -19.96 -9.42 -5.95
N GLY A 74 -20.41 -10.33 -5.07
CA GLY A 74 -20.80 -11.70 -5.41
C GLY A 74 -19.91 -12.83 -4.86
N ALA A 75 -18.85 -12.56 -4.08
CA ALA A 75 -17.99 -13.59 -3.51
C ALA A 75 -17.70 -13.37 -2.01
N GLU A 76 -17.54 -14.48 -1.28
CA GLU A 76 -17.14 -14.50 0.14
C GLU A 76 -15.83 -13.72 0.36
N PRO A 77 -15.68 -12.96 1.45
CA PRO A 77 -14.48 -12.17 1.73
C PRO A 77 -13.26 -13.08 1.90
N ALA A 78 -12.30 -12.98 0.98
CA ALA A 78 -11.06 -13.73 1.01
C ALA A 78 -9.87 -12.76 1.19
N ALA A 79 -8.96 -13.10 2.10
CA ALA A 79 -7.70 -12.38 2.26
C ALA A 79 -6.82 -12.65 1.02
N ALA A 80 -6.61 -11.62 0.19
CA ALA A 80 -5.80 -11.72 -1.01
C ALA A 80 -4.47 -10.99 -0.78
N ARG A 81 -3.35 -11.71 -0.92
CA ARG A 81 -2.05 -11.08 -1.14
C ARG A 81 -1.97 -10.68 -2.62
N VAL A 82 -2.11 -9.39 -2.90
CA VAL A 82 -1.87 -8.86 -4.25
C VAL A 82 -0.37 -8.66 -4.39
N ALA A 83 0.33 -9.68 -4.86
CA ALA A 83 1.70 -9.53 -5.32
C ALA A 83 1.66 -8.92 -6.73
N ALA A 84 2.36 -7.81 -6.92
CA ALA A 84 2.46 -7.15 -8.21
C ALA A 84 3.05 -8.12 -9.26
N GLY A 85 2.26 -8.41 -10.31
CA GLY A 85 2.77 -9.13 -11.46
C GLY A 85 1.70 -9.89 -12.25
N ASP A 86 1.25 -9.25 -13.32
CA ASP A 86 0.72 -9.81 -14.57
C ASP A 86 -0.80 -9.78 -14.81
N VAL A 87 -1.11 -9.08 -15.91
CA VAL A 87 -2.37 -8.94 -16.67
C VAL A 87 -3.55 -8.16 -16.06
N PRO A 88 -3.91 -6.98 -16.62
CA PRO A 88 -5.17 -6.32 -16.32
C PRO A 88 -6.33 -7.09 -16.99
N GLY A 89 -7.30 -7.51 -16.17
CA GLY A 89 -8.64 -7.85 -16.65
C GLY A 89 -8.96 -9.33 -16.77
N ARG A 90 -8.93 -10.09 -15.67
CA ARG A 90 -9.94 -11.13 -15.40
C ARG A 90 -9.85 -11.61 -13.95
N ALA A 91 -10.90 -11.40 -13.17
CA ALA A 91 -11.21 -12.26 -12.03
C ALA A 91 -12.21 -13.30 -12.54
N THR A 92 -11.76 -14.55 -12.68
CA THR A 92 -12.63 -15.73 -12.76
C THR A 92 -12.90 -16.26 -11.38
#